data_AF-R5NNS2-F1
#
_entry.id   AF-R5NNS2-F1
#
_cell.length_a   1.000
_cell.length_b   1.000
_cell.length_c   1.000
_cell.angle_alpha   90.00
_cell.angle_beta   90.00
_cell.angle_gamma   90.00
#
_symmetry.space_group_name_H-M   'P 1'
#
loop_
_entity.id
_entity.type
_entity.pdbx_description
1 polymer ?
#
loop_
_entity_poly.entity_id
_entity_poly.type
_entity_poly.pdbx_seq_one_letter_code
_entity_poly.pdbx_strand_id
1 'polypeptide(L)'
;MILLIAFVCALLLMGLQRLLYRKLWNKNLDVKISYKTTDCVAGEENELKEVITNDKFLPIPMLHVKFDTPKSFVFENECNSSISDNYYRDDVFTVMGHQSVTRTLKFTCTKRGCFYMHDTNITSSDLFMKLTLTGKCTNHAVINVFPRKVDLAFFDIPFKTITGNFVTQKTYIEDPFEFKGIREYQPYDGIRKINYKSSAKFGTLQVNTFFMTSSQEVRIILNLDAQTYSRDDRLIESIISLASSIAERFIRTGVSVGLITNGVDSYTKEQISKKSGAGNHHMLSIDTALARIDTHAENIDFVQVLNNCFDTVNEMTYYIVISNNRSNEIIKAYDEAKLRGVSSLLIIPELKQFEVKEEIKDMIKWDIDY
;
A
#
# COMPACT_ATOMS: atom_id res chain seq x y z
N MET A 1 53.33 -36.67 37.31
CA MET A 1 53.51 -35.20 37.28
C MET A 1 52.95 -34.58 36.00
N ILE A 2 53.35 -35.05 34.80
CA ILE A 2 52.88 -34.51 33.50
C ILE A 2 51.34 -34.55 33.36
N LEU A 3 50.70 -35.68 33.70
CA LEU A 3 49.24 -35.83 33.64
C LEU A 3 48.49 -34.85 34.58
N LEU A 4 49.06 -34.57 35.74
CA LEU A 4 48.44 -33.69 36.74
C LEU A 4 48.56 -32.22 36.31
N ILE A 5 49.69 -31.83 35.71
CA ILE A 5 49.88 -30.51 35.11
C ILE A 5 48.93 -30.33 33.93
N ALA A 6 48.81 -31.33 33.04
CA ALA A 6 47.89 -31.29 31.91
C ALA A 6 46.42 -31.13 32.37
N PHE A 7 46.02 -31.83 33.43
CA PHE A 7 44.68 -31.73 34.00
C PHE A 7 44.38 -30.33 34.57
N VAL A 8 45.32 -29.75 35.34
CA VAL A 8 45.17 -28.38 35.87
C VAL A 8 45.13 -27.34 34.75
N CYS A 9 45.98 -27.47 33.73
CA CYS A 9 45.95 -26.61 32.55
C CYS A 9 44.62 -26.70 31.80
N ALA A 10 44.05 -27.90 31.65
CA ALA A 10 42.75 -28.09 31.01
C ALA A 10 41.62 -27.42 31.79
N LEU A 11 41.62 -27.53 33.12
CA LEU A 11 40.64 -26.85 33.97
C LEU A 11 40.76 -25.32 33.89
N LEU A 12 41.99 -24.78 33.90
CA LEU A 12 42.22 -23.35 33.72
C LEU A 12 41.76 -22.85 32.36
N LEU A 13 42.03 -23.60 31.29
CA LEU A 13 41.57 -23.27 29.93
C LEU A 13 40.05 -23.27 29.84
N MET A 14 39.37 -24.27 30.41
CA MET A 14 37.90 -24.31 30.48
C MET A 14 37.32 -23.13 31.29
N GLY A 15 37.94 -22.79 32.41
CA GLY A 15 37.52 -21.65 33.23
C GLY A 15 37.69 -20.32 32.50
N LEU A 16 38.84 -20.10 31.86
CA LEU A 16 39.16 -18.90 31.10
C LEU A 16 38.22 -18.73 29.91
N GLN A 17 38.04 -19.79 29.12
CA GLN A 17 37.12 -19.83 27.99
C GLN A 17 35.71 -19.43 28.46
N ARG A 18 35.20 -20.02 29.55
CA ARG A 18 33.86 -19.71 30.07
C ARG A 18 33.70 -18.24 30.45
N LEU A 19 34.71 -17.63 31.07
CA LEU A 19 34.70 -16.22 31.44
C LEU A 19 34.74 -15.30 30.20
N LEU A 20 35.55 -15.65 29.20
CA LEU A 20 35.65 -14.92 27.94
C LEU A 20 34.30 -14.93 27.20
N TYR A 21 33.68 -16.11 27.04
CA TYR A 21 32.37 -16.22 26.39
C TYR A 21 31.31 -15.43 27.16
N ARG A 22 31.22 -15.56 28.49
CA ARG A 22 30.21 -14.82 29.27
C ARG A 22 30.32 -13.30 29.11
N LYS A 23 31.54 -12.75 28.98
CA LYS A 23 31.77 -11.29 28.95
C LYS A 23 31.81 -10.70 27.54
N LEU A 24 32.31 -11.44 26.55
CA LEU A 24 32.66 -10.90 25.24
C LEU A 24 31.80 -11.42 24.09
N TRP A 25 30.93 -12.41 24.32
CA TRP A 25 30.18 -13.03 23.22
C TRP A 25 29.29 -12.04 22.44
N ASN A 26 28.63 -11.10 23.12
CA ASN A 26 27.76 -10.10 22.48
C ASN A 26 28.50 -8.83 22.06
N LYS A 27 29.79 -8.71 22.40
CA LYS A 27 30.56 -7.52 22.01
C LYS A 27 30.83 -7.57 20.51
N ASN A 28 30.54 -6.48 19.80
CA ASN A 28 30.76 -6.33 18.35
C ASN A 28 30.15 -7.48 17.52
N LEU A 29 29.03 -8.04 17.98
CA LEU A 29 28.20 -8.94 17.20
C LEU A 29 27.01 -8.14 16.67
N ASP A 30 26.88 -8.05 15.35
CA ASP A 30 25.78 -7.36 14.70
C ASP A 30 24.98 -8.35 13.87
N VAL A 31 23.65 -8.33 14.01
CA VAL A 31 22.73 -9.19 13.27
C VAL A 31 21.67 -8.29 12.66
N LYS A 32 21.84 -8.03 11.37
CA LYS A 32 20.94 -7.18 10.59
C LYS A 32 20.10 -8.04 9.67
N ILE A 33 18.79 -7.85 9.77
CA ILE A 33 17.84 -8.46 8.85
C ILE A 33 17.20 -7.33 8.05
N SER A 34 17.24 -7.44 6.73
CA SER A 34 16.79 -6.41 5.80
C SER A 34 16.03 -7.03 4.63
N TYR A 35 15.04 -6.31 4.12
CA TYR A 35 14.36 -6.69 2.88
C TYR A 35 15.13 -6.13 1.68
N LYS A 36 15.20 -6.88 0.57
CA LYS A 36 15.80 -6.38 -0.68
C LYS A 36 15.04 -5.16 -1.20
N THR A 37 13.72 -5.23 -1.18
CA THR A 37 12.83 -4.11 -1.53
C THR A 37 11.85 -3.90 -0.38
N THR A 38 11.66 -2.64 0.05
CA THR A 38 10.71 -2.27 1.10
C THR A 38 9.27 -2.20 0.62
N ASP A 39 9.08 -1.98 -0.67
CA ASP A 39 7.77 -1.89 -1.31
C ASP A 39 7.60 -3.06 -2.28
N CYS A 40 6.51 -3.81 -2.14
CA CYS A 40 6.21 -4.97 -2.99
C CYS A 40 4.71 -5.10 -3.20
N VAL A 41 4.28 -5.78 -4.26
CA VAL A 41 2.86 -6.03 -4.50
C VAL A 41 2.48 -7.41 -3.98
N ALA A 42 1.25 -7.57 -3.49
CA ALA A 42 0.73 -8.87 -3.08
C ALA A 42 0.76 -9.86 -4.27
N GLY A 43 1.39 -11.00 -4.05
CA GLY A 43 1.67 -12.04 -5.04
C GLY A 43 3.09 -12.02 -5.62
N GLU A 44 3.87 -10.97 -5.36
CA GLU A 44 5.26 -10.89 -5.82
C GLU A 44 6.23 -11.58 -4.87
N GLU A 45 7.36 -12.02 -5.44
CA GLU A 45 8.49 -12.56 -4.70
C GLU A 45 9.41 -11.43 -4.22
N ASN A 46 9.92 -11.58 -3.00
CA ASN A 46 10.91 -10.70 -2.41
C ASN A 46 11.98 -11.52 -1.67
N GLU A 47 13.07 -10.86 -1.29
CA GLU A 47 14.21 -11.49 -0.63
C GLU A 47 14.45 -10.86 0.74
N LEU A 48 14.59 -11.71 1.76
CA LEU A 48 15.06 -11.35 3.09
C LEU A 48 16.56 -11.62 3.18
N LYS A 49 17.34 -10.59 3.48
CA LYS A 49 18.79 -10.66 3.65
C LYS A 49 19.15 -10.56 5.12
N GLU A 50 19.74 -11.64 5.62
CA GLU A 50 20.28 -11.74 6.97
C GLU A 50 21.79 -11.58 6.88
N VAL A 51 22.32 -10.54 7.52
CA VAL A 51 23.75 -10.21 7.56
C VAL A 51 24.22 -10.28 9.00
N ILE A 52 25.03 -11.28 9.30
CA ILE A 52 25.63 -11.47 10.61
C ILE A 52 27.10 -11.10 10.53
N THR A 53 27.52 -10.13 11.34
CA THR A 53 28.90 -9.66 11.36
C THR A 53 29.49 -9.88 12.75
N ASN A 54 30.55 -10.67 12.83
CA ASN A 54 31.29 -10.94 14.06
C ASN A 54 32.62 -10.19 14.05
N ASP A 55 32.63 -8.93 14.48
CA ASP A 55 33.85 -8.12 14.53
C ASP A 55 34.60 -8.26 15.86
N LYS A 56 34.89 -9.52 16.20
CA LYS A 56 35.77 -9.90 17.30
C LYS A 56 36.51 -11.18 16.95
N PHE A 57 37.60 -11.45 17.65
CA PHE A 57 38.36 -12.69 17.51
C PHE A 57 37.62 -13.93 18.02
N LEU A 58 36.67 -13.78 18.96
CA LEU A 58 35.99 -14.91 19.58
C LEU A 58 35.09 -15.61 18.54
N PRO A 59 35.33 -16.89 18.22
CA PRO A 59 34.47 -17.62 17.31
C PRO A 59 33.12 -17.94 17.97
N ILE A 60 32.05 -17.87 17.19
CA ILE A 60 30.72 -18.28 17.61
C ILE A 60 30.37 -19.56 16.85
N PRO A 61 30.53 -20.73 17.50
CA PRO A 61 30.35 -22.02 16.84
C PRO A 61 28.88 -22.25 16.44
N MET A 62 27.95 -21.75 17.26
CA MET A 62 26.52 -21.90 17.06
C MET A 62 25.81 -20.64 17.54
N LEU A 63 25.23 -19.92 16.57
CA LEU A 63 24.38 -18.76 16.78
C LEU A 63 22.99 -19.08 16.23
N HIS A 64 22.00 -19.12 17.11
CA HIS A 64 20.59 -19.13 16.78
C HIS A 64 20.11 -17.70 16.59
N VAL A 65 19.55 -17.43 15.42
CA VAL A 65 18.91 -16.17 15.06
C VAL A 65 17.42 -16.45 14.97
N LYS A 66 16.69 -16.03 16.02
CA LYS A 66 15.24 -16.23 16.12
C LYS A 66 14.52 -14.95 15.78
N PHE A 67 13.71 -14.99 14.74
CA PHE A 67 12.88 -13.87 14.31
C PHE A 67 11.50 -14.37 13.90
N ASP A 68 10.52 -13.49 14.03
CA ASP A 68 9.16 -13.72 13.57
C ASP A 68 8.88 -12.96 12.28
N THR A 69 8.08 -13.58 11.42
CA THR A 69 7.55 -13.00 10.19
C THR A 69 6.05 -13.24 10.14
N PRO A 70 5.29 -12.37 9.45
CA PRO A 70 3.85 -12.60 9.31
C PRO A 70 3.60 -13.88 8.52
N LYS A 71 2.52 -14.59 8.84
CA LYS A 71 2.08 -15.81 8.12
C LYS A 71 1.85 -15.58 6.62
N SER A 72 1.64 -14.33 6.22
CA SER A 72 1.50 -13.95 4.81
C SER A 72 2.78 -14.14 4.00
N PHE A 73 3.96 -14.28 4.61
CA PHE A 73 5.23 -14.49 3.91
C PHE A 73 5.51 -15.98 3.80
N VAL A 74 5.35 -16.52 2.59
CA VAL A 74 5.57 -17.94 2.29
C VAL A 74 6.98 -18.11 1.77
N PHE A 75 7.83 -18.85 2.49
CA PHE A 75 9.22 -19.12 2.10
C PHE A 75 9.32 -20.41 1.29
N GLU A 76 10.19 -20.44 0.26
CA GLU A 76 10.31 -21.61 -0.65
C GLU A 76 10.84 -22.89 0.02
N ASN A 77 11.66 -22.76 1.07
CA ASN A 77 12.34 -23.88 1.74
C ASN A 77 11.83 -24.03 3.18
N GLU A 78 10.76 -24.79 3.34
CA GLU A 78 10.15 -25.14 4.63
C GLU A 78 10.95 -26.24 5.34
N CYS A 79 11.81 -25.85 6.28
CA CYS A 79 12.44 -26.77 7.22
C CYS A 79 12.43 -26.11 8.61
N ASN A 80 11.57 -26.61 9.50
CA ASN A 80 11.46 -26.26 10.93
C ASN A 80 10.63 -25.00 11.27
N SER A 81 9.30 -25.14 11.35
CA SER A 81 8.43 -24.07 11.88
C SER A 81 7.19 -24.61 12.57
N SER A 82 6.90 -24.11 13.77
CA SER A 82 5.64 -24.32 14.49
C SER A 82 4.64 -23.25 14.08
N ILE A 83 3.45 -23.67 13.64
CA ILE A 83 2.41 -22.80 13.09
C ILE A 83 1.53 -22.27 14.23
N SER A 84 1.82 -21.05 14.69
CA SER A 84 0.87 -20.18 15.41
C SER A 84 0.62 -18.91 14.57
N ASP A 85 0.03 -17.84 15.14
CA ASP A 85 -0.42 -16.64 14.39
C ASP A 85 0.70 -15.95 13.57
N ASN A 86 1.97 -16.10 13.96
CA ASN A 86 3.15 -15.64 13.23
C ASN A 86 4.04 -16.84 12.82
N TYR A 87 4.78 -16.69 11.71
CA TYR A 87 5.80 -17.64 11.29
C TYR A 87 7.10 -17.36 12.07
N TYR A 88 7.40 -18.24 13.03
CA TYR A 88 8.64 -18.19 13.81
C TYR A 88 9.75 -19.01 13.14
N ARG A 89 10.89 -18.37 12.88
CA ARG A 89 12.06 -19.00 12.27
C ARG A 89 13.24 -18.99 13.24
N ASP A 90 13.98 -20.10 13.28
CA ASP A 90 15.22 -20.26 14.05
C ASP A 90 16.35 -20.66 13.10
N ASP A 91 17.13 -19.67 12.65
CA ASP A 91 18.23 -19.89 11.73
C ASP A 91 19.54 -20.08 12.50
N VAL A 92 20.23 -21.18 12.21
CA VAL A 92 21.50 -21.54 12.88
C VAL A 92 22.69 -21.19 11.99
N PHE A 93 23.64 -20.46 12.57
CA PHE A 93 24.87 -20.01 11.92
C PHE A 93 26.12 -20.37 12.72
N THR A 94 27.21 -20.62 12.00
CA THR A 94 28.55 -20.66 12.56
C THR A 94 29.31 -19.46 12.02
N VAL A 95 29.79 -18.59 12.91
CA VAL A 95 30.47 -17.34 12.53
C VAL A 95 31.78 -17.24 13.28
N MET A 96 32.89 -17.42 12.55
CA MET A 96 34.22 -17.33 13.14
C MET A 96 34.62 -15.88 13.42
N GLY A 97 35.80 -15.70 14.03
CA GLY A 97 36.28 -14.36 14.35
C GLY A 97 36.53 -13.54 13.08
N HIS A 98 36.14 -12.25 13.12
CA HIS A 98 36.20 -11.31 11.99
C HIS A 98 35.52 -11.81 10.70
N GLN A 99 34.51 -12.68 10.84
CA GLN A 99 33.73 -13.18 9.71
C GLN A 99 32.39 -12.46 9.61
N SER A 100 31.96 -12.23 8.37
CA SER A 100 30.58 -11.86 8.06
C SER A 100 29.93 -12.97 7.24
N VAL A 101 28.72 -13.37 7.61
CA VAL A 101 27.92 -14.38 6.92
C VAL A 101 26.64 -13.72 6.45
N THR A 102 26.33 -13.86 5.15
CA THR A 102 25.11 -13.35 4.56
C THR A 102 24.26 -14.51 4.05
N ARG A 103 23.00 -14.60 4.49
CA ARG A 103 22.00 -15.53 3.96
C ARG A 103 20.90 -14.74 3.28
N THR A 104 20.45 -15.24 2.14
CA THR A 104 19.32 -14.66 1.40
C THR A 104 18.21 -15.69 1.33
N LEU A 105 17.03 -15.32 1.82
CA LEU A 105 15.83 -16.15 1.85
C LEU A 105 14.80 -15.54 0.91
N LYS A 106 14.33 -16.33 -0.05
CA LYS A 106 13.23 -15.94 -0.92
C LYS A 106 11.90 -16.23 -0.26
N PHE A 107 10.96 -15.29 -0.40
CA PHE A 107 9.59 -15.45 0.07
C PHE A 107 8.60 -14.76 -0.87
N THR A 108 7.36 -15.22 -0.85
CA THR A 108 6.24 -14.61 -1.59
C THR A 108 5.28 -13.94 -0.62
N CYS A 109 4.91 -12.69 -0.92
CA CYS A 109 3.96 -11.93 -0.12
C CYS A 109 2.52 -12.28 -0.52
N THR A 110 1.81 -13.10 0.25
CA THR A 110 0.44 -13.54 -0.14
C THR A 110 -0.65 -12.52 0.19
N LYS A 111 -0.51 -11.75 1.28
CA LYS A 111 -1.52 -10.78 1.75
C LYS A 111 -0.94 -9.37 1.76
N ARG A 112 -1.74 -8.38 1.38
CA ARG A 112 -1.39 -6.95 1.50
C ARG A 112 -1.28 -6.55 2.97
N GLY A 113 -0.53 -5.50 3.26
CA GLY A 113 -0.34 -5.01 4.62
C GLY A 113 0.96 -4.23 4.80
N CYS A 114 1.02 -3.42 5.86
CA CYS A 114 2.30 -2.88 6.34
C CYS A 114 2.80 -3.78 7.47
N PHE A 115 3.92 -4.47 7.25
CA PHE A 115 4.50 -5.37 8.23
C PHE A 115 5.75 -4.75 8.85
N TYR A 116 5.76 -4.73 10.18
CA TYR A 116 6.89 -4.29 10.97
C TYR A 116 7.63 -5.51 11.46
N MET A 117 8.95 -5.54 11.24
CA MET A 117 9.77 -6.58 11.80
C MET A 117 10.06 -6.27 13.26
N HIS A 118 9.86 -7.25 14.14
CA HIS A 118 10.14 -7.12 15.56
C HIS A 118 11.62 -7.40 15.86
N ASP A 119 11.99 -7.17 17.12
CA ASP A 119 13.33 -7.45 17.62
C ASP A 119 13.73 -8.91 17.42
N THR A 120 14.95 -9.10 16.93
CA THR A 120 15.52 -10.43 16.69
C THR A 120 16.17 -10.94 17.97
N ASN A 121 15.76 -12.12 18.43
CA ASN A 121 16.36 -12.76 19.59
C ASN A 121 17.54 -13.63 19.13
N ILE A 122 18.72 -13.35 19.68
CA ILE A 122 19.92 -14.12 19.38
C ILE A 122 20.27 -15.02 20.56
N THR A 123 20.53 -16.30 20.29
CA THR A 123 20.99 -17.24 21.30
C THR A 123 22.28 -17.89 20.81
N SER A 124 23.36 -17.71 21.56
CA SER A 124 24.65 -18.34 21.26
C SER A 124 24.94 -19.42 22.27
N SER A 125 25.71 -20.41 21.83
CA SER A 125 26.34 -21.35 22.73
C SER A 125 27.85 -21.17 22.78
N ASP A 126 28.43 -21.68 23.86
CA ASP A 126 29.86 -21.79 24.02
C ASP A 126 30.47 -22.93 23.15
N LEU A 127 31.79 -22.98 22.99
CA LEU A 127 32.54 -24.03 22.26
C LEU A 127 32.16 -25.45 22.69
N PHE A 128 31.90 -25.65 23.99
CA PHE A 128 31.49 -26.94 24.53
C PHE A 128 29.96 -27.11 24.63
N MET A 129 29.19 -26.16 24.10
CA MET A 129 27.71 -26.15 24.12
C MET A 129 27.07 -26.28 25.52
N LYS A 130 27.81 -25.96 26.58
CA LYS A 130 27.32 -26.06 27.98
C LYS A 130 26.60 -24.80 28.48
N LEU A 131 26.87 -23.67 27.87
CA LEU A 131 26.33 -22.37 28.26
C LEU A 131 25.38 -21.88 27.17
N THR A 132 24.23 -21.39 27.60
CA THR A 132 23.28 -20.68 26.74
C THR A 132 23.42 -19.20 27.02
N LEU A 133 23.70 -18.42 25.99
CA LEU A 133 23.90 -16.98 26.05
C LEU A 133 22.81 -16.33 25.21
N THR A 134 21.96 -15.51 25.82
CA THR A 134 20.84 -14.87 25.12
C THR A 134 21.08 -13.37 25.02
N GLY A 135 20.76 -12.81 23.87
CA GLY A 135 20.85 -11.39 23.56
C GLY A 135 19.71 -10.98 22.64
N LYS A 136 19.55 -9.67 22.47
CA LYS A 136 18.55 -9.10 21.58
C LYS A 136 19.23 -8.13 20.63
N CYS A 137 18.85 -8.18 19.36
CA CYS A 137 19.26 -7.25 18.33
C CYS A 137 18.01 -6.52 17.84
N THR A 138 18.02 -5.20 17.97
CA THR A 138 16.93 -4.35 17.49
C THR A 138 17.04 -4.19 15.98
N ASN A 139 16.00 -4.60 15.25
CA ASN A 139 15.93 -4.44 13.80
C ASN A 139 14.66 -3.66 13.46
N HIS A 140 14.79 -2.54 12.74
CA HIS A 140 13.69 -1.63 12.42
C HIS A 140 13.31 -1.73 10.93
N ALA A 141 13.16 -2.94 10.42
CA ALA A 141 12.79 -3.16 9.02
C ALA A 141 11.27 -3.09 8.85
N VAL A 142 10.81 -2.32 7.87
CA VAL A 142 9.39 -2.20 7.50
C VAL A 142 9.24 -2.58 6.04
N ILE A 143 8.20 -3.34 5.74
CA ILE A 143 7.83 -3.73 4.38
C ILE A 143 6.36 -3.38 4.13
N ASN A 144 6.11 -2.64 3.05
CA ASN A 144 4.78 -2.30 2.57
C ASN A 144 4.42 -3.27 1.44
N VAL A 145 3.38 -4.05 1.66
CA VAL A 145 2.80 -4.92 0.64
C VAL A 145 1.55 -4.25 0.10
N PHE A 146 1.63 -3.74 -1.12
CA PHE A 146 0.56 -3.08 -1.82
C PHE A 146 -0.49 -4.07 -2.34
N PRO A 147 -1.76 -3.63 -2.48
CA PRO A 147 -2.79 -4.45 -3.08
C PRO A 147 -2.42 -4.85 -4.52
N ARG A 148 -2.80 -6.07 -4.90
CA ARG A 148 -2.59 -6.60 -6.25
C ARG A 148 -3.42 -5.81 -7.25
N LYS A 149 -2.87 -5.54 -8.44
CA LYS A 149 -3.62 -4.91 -9.52
C LYS A 149 -4.50 -5.94 -10.24
N VAL A 150 -5.76 -5.58 -10.49
CA VAL A 150 -6.74 -6.41 -11.19
C VAL A 150 -6.95 -5.91 -12.61
N ASP A 151 -7.40 -6.79 -13.49
CA ASP A 151 -7.79 -6.41 -14.84
C ASP A 151 -9.07 -5.54 -14.80
N LEU A 152 -9.05 -4.47 -15.58
CA LEU A 152 -10.10 -3.44 -15.63
C LEU A 152 -10.84 -3.43 -16.97
N ALA A 153 -10.86 -4.55 -17.71
CA ALA A 153 -11.55 -4.65 -18.99
C ALA A 153 -13.03 -4.23 -18.91
N PHE A 154 -13.74 -4.62 -17.84
CA PHE A 154 -15.13 -4.22 -17.60
C PHE A 154 -15.32 -2.70 -17.45
N PHE A 155 -14.24 -1.99 -17.05
CA PHE A 155 -14.24 -0.55 -16.77
C PHE A 155 -13.77 0.28 -17.98
N ASP A 156 -13.46 -0.34 -19.12
CA ASP A 156 -12.95 0.37 -20.30
C ASP A 156 -13.92 1.40 -20.88
N ILE A 157 -15.20 1.02 -21.03
CA ILE A 157 -16.23 1.91 -21.57
C ILE A 157 -16.49 3.09 -20.60
N PRO A 158 -16.76 2.86 -19.30
CA PRO A 158 -16.92 3.94 -18.33
C PRO A 158 -15.70 4.86 -18.26
N PHE A 159 -14.49 4.28 -18.24
CA PHE A 159 -13.26 5.04 -18.21
C PHE A 159 -13.16 6.00 -19.41
N LYS A 160 -13.42 5.52 -20.63
CA LYS A 160 -13.42 6.36 -21.84
C LYS A 160 -14.48 7.45 -21.78
N THR A 161 -15.67 7.15 -21.27
CA THR A 161 -16.74 8.15 -21.10
C THR A 161 -16.34 9.24 -20.11
N ILE A 162 -15.79 8.86 -18.96
CA ILE A 162 -15.33 9.79 -17.91
C ILE A 162 -14.18 10.66 -18.45
N THR A 163 -13.14 10.05 -19.01
CA THR A 163 -12.00 10.77 -19.58
C THR A 163 -12.40 11.61 -20.80
N GLY A 164 -13.35 11.16 -21.61
CA GLY A 164 -13.92 11.92 -22.73
C GLY A 164 -14.64 13.17 -22.26
N ASN A 165 -15.50 13.04 -21.24
CA ASN A 165 -16.17 14.18 -20.59
C ASN A 165 -15.16 15.17 -20.00
N PHE A 166 -14.05 14.66 -19.47
CA PHE A 166 -12.98 15.50 -18.97
C PHE A 166 -12.36 16.37 -20.06
N VAL A 167 -12.05 15.79 -21.22
CA VAL A 167 -11.52 16.51 -22.37
C VAL A 167 -12.51 17.56 -22.92
N THR A 168 -13.80 17.23 -23.01
CA THR A 168 -14.80 18.18 -23.51
C THR A 168 -15.01 19.34 -22.55
N GLN A 169 -15.19 19.07 -21.27
CA GLN A 169 -15.39 20.10 -20.23
C GLN A 169 -14.17 21.03 -20.05
N LYS A 170 -12.94 20.51 -20.20
CA LYS A 170 -11.73 21.35 -20.19
C LYS A 170 -11.82 22.49 -21.20
N THR A 171 -12.54 22.31 -22.31
CA THR A 171 -12.66 23.33 -23.35
C THR A 171 -13.55 24.52 -22.93
N TYR A 172 -14.40 24.38 -21.90
CA TYR A 172 -15.44 25.36 -21.58
C TYR A 172 -15.05 26.43 -20.56
N ILE A 173 -14.05 26.20 -19.69
CA ILE A 173 -13.74 27.11 -18.57
C ILE A 173 -12.29 27.59 -18.68
N GLU A 174 -12.13 28.81 -19.19
CA GLU A 174 -10.86 29.54 -19.24
C GLU A 174 -10.75 30.47 -18.02
N ASP A 175 -9.56 30.57 -17.43
CA ASP A 175 -9.29 31.47 -16.30
C ASP A 175 -8.99 32.89 -16.78
N PRO A 176 -9.85 33.89 -16.54
CA PRO A 176 -9.66 35.26 -17.03
C PRO A 176 -8.42 35.97 -16.48
N PHE A 177 -7.75 35.42 -15.44
CA PHE A 177 -6.55 36.01 -14.84
C PHE A 177 -5.24 35.48 -15.44
N GLU A 178 -5.26 34.34 -16.13
CA GLU A 178 -4.05 33.70 -16.65
C GLU A 178 -3.98 33.85 -18.18
N PHE A 179 -3.34 34.91 -18.65
CA PHE A 179 -3.24 35.20 -20.09
C PHE A 179 -2.34 34.19 -20.83
N LYS A 180 -2.88 33.53 -21.86
CA LYS A 180 -2.16 32.54 -22.68
C LYS A 180 -1.56 33.12 -23.93
N GLY A 181 -2.29 34.01 -24.61
CA GLY A 181 -1.84 34.61 -25.86
C GLY A 181 -2.96 35.28 -26.65
N ILE A 182 -2.61 35.77 -27.84
CA ILE A 182 -3.56 36.42 -28.76
C ILE A 182 -3.66 35.57 -30.02
N ARG A 183 -4.87 35.35 -30.50
CA ARG A 183 -5.14 34.68 -31.78
C ARG A 183 -6.15 35.44 -32.61
N GLU A 184 -6.24 35.11 -33.89
CA GLU A 184 -7.25 35.66 -34.78
C GLU A 184 -8.67 35.24 -34.37
N TYR A 185 -9.61 36.19 -34.48
CA TYR A 185 -11.02 36.01 -34.17
C TYR A 185 -11.66 34.97 -35.08
N GLN A 186 -12.45 34.07 -34.49
CA GLN A 186 -13.28 33.13 -35.22
C GLN A 186 -14.76 33.42 -34.97
N PRO A 187 -15.67 33.09 -35.91
CA PRO A 187 -17.10 33.44 -35.78
C PRO A 187 -17.80 32.87 -34.54
N TYR A 188 -17.25 31.81 -33.94
CA TYR A 188 -17.77 31.20 -32.71
C TYR A 188 -17.26 31.87 -31.42
N ASP A 189 -16.35 32.86 -31.53
CA ASP A 189 -15.82 33.57 -30.38
C ASP A 189 -16.75 34.68 -29.91
N GLY A 190 -16.94 34.76 -28.59
CA GLY A 190 -17.72 35.83 -27.98
C GLY A 190 -17.05 37.19 -28.14
N ILE A 191 -17.83 38.20 -28.55
CA ILE A 191 -17.38 39.59 -28.78
C ILE A 191 -16.63 40.18 -27.56
N ARG A 192 -16.98 39.75 -26.35
CA ARG A 192 -16.33 40.19 -25.10
C ARG A 192 -14.85 39.81 -25.00
N LYS A 193 -14.39 38.79 -25.74
CA LYS A 193 -13.00 38.34 -25.73
C LYS A 193 -12.11 39.09 -26.74
N ILE A 194 -12.68 39.99 -27.55
CA ILE A 194 -11.95 40.76 -28.57
C ILE A 194 -10.97 41.73 -27.91
N ASN A 195 -9.70 41.64 -28.30
CA ASN A 195 -8.68 42.60 -27.94
C ASN A 195 -8.62 43.71 -28.99
N TYR A 196 -9.37 44.79 -28.77
CA TYR A 196 -9.45 45.92 -29.70
C TYR A 196 -8.09 46.59 -29.94
N LYS A 197 -7.21 46.61 -28.94
CA LYS A 197 -5.87 47.20 -29.04
C LYS A 197 -4.95 46.39 -29.96
N SER A 198 -5.02 45.07 -29.88
CA SER A 198 -4.28 44.19 -30.81
C SER A 198 -4.89 44.24 -32.22
N SER A 199 -6.22 44.23 -32.30
CA SER A 199 -6.95 44.26 -33.58
C SER A 199 -6.62 45.51 -34.40
N ALA A 200 -6.52 46.67 -33.75
CA ALA A 200 -6.13 47.93 -34.41
C ALA A 200 -4.70 47.91 -35.01
N LYS A 201 -3.80 47.07 -34.48
CA LYS A 201 -2.42 46.96 -34.98
C LYS A 201 -2.28 46.00 -36.16
N PHE A 202 -3.00 44.87 -36.13
CA PHE A 202 -2.92 43.84 -37.17
C PHE A 202 -3.92 44.04 -38.30
N GLY A 203 -4.94 44.89 -38.13
CA GLY A 203 -5.97 45.15 -39.13
C GLY A 203 -7.04 44.06 -39.23
N THR A 204 -6.90 42.96 -38.48
CA THR A 204 -7.89 41.89 -38.33
C THR A 204 -8.37 41.79 -36.88
N LEU A 205 -9.57 41.26 -36.65
CA LEU A 205 -10.08 41.05 -35.29
C LEU A 205 -9.23 39.99 -34.58
N GLN A 206 -8.78 40.33 -33.37
CA GLN A 206 -7.93 39.49 -32.52
C GLN A 206 -8.61 39.26 -31.18
N VAL A 207 -8.42 38.07 -30.61
CA VAL A 207 -9.06 37.61 -29.37
C VAL A 207 -8.00 37.23 -28.34
N ASN A 208 -8.23 37.65 -27.09
CA ASN A 208 -7.44 37.18 -25.96
C ASN A 208 -7.81 35.75 -25.61
N THR A 209 -6.80 34.88 -25.53
CA THR A 209 -6.94 33.52 -25.02
C THR A 209 -6.29 33.42 -23.66
N PHE A 210 -6.90 32.65 -22.78
CA PHE A 210 -6.43 32.45 -21.42
C PHE A 210 -6.09 30.97 -21.16
N PHE A 211 -5.29 30.71 -20.14
CA PHE A 211 -5.00 29.36 -19.66
C PHE A 211 -6.20 28.79 -18.89
N MET A 212 -6.21 27.48 -18.73
CA MET A 212 -7.29 26.74 -18.08
C MET A 212 -6.77 26.23 -16.75
N THR A 213 -7.24 26.80 -15.65
CA THR A 213 -6.74 26.50 -14.29
C THR A 213 -7.51 25.35 -13.63
N SER A 214 -8.60 24.87 -14.24
CA SER A 214 -9.49 23.93 -13.56
C SER A 214 -9.10 22.46 -13.80
N SER A 215 -8.54 21.83 -12.77
CA SER A 215 -8.19 20.41 -12.80
C SER A 215 -9.41 19.57 -12.41
N GLN A 216 -9.88 18.74 -13.34
CA GLN A 216 -10.85 17.69 -12.99
C GLN A 216 -10.21 16.64 -12.09
N GLU A 217 -10.99 16.16 -11.15
CA GLU A 217 -10.57 15.14 -10.21
C GLU A 217 -11.56 13.97 -10.20
N VAL A 218 -11.03 12.77 -9.96
CA VAL A 218 -11.83 11.59 -9.67
C VAL A 218 -11.73 11.31 -8.19
N ARG A 219 -12.85 11.17 -7.50
CA ARG A 219 -12.87 10.80 -6.08
C ARG A 219 -13.44 9.39 -5.93
N ILE A 220 -12.61 8.47 -5.46
CA ILE A 220 -12.99 7.08 -5.20
C ILE A 220 -13.49 6.99 -3.76
N ILE A 221 -14.74 6.56 -3.59
CA ILE A 221 -15.38 6.29 -2.31
C ILE A 221 -15.49 4.78 -2.16
N LEU A 222 -14.75 4.21 -1.21
CA LEU A 222 -14.66 2.78 -0.99
C LEU A 222 -15.48 2.34 0.22
N ASN A 223 -16.41 1.42 0.01
CA ASN A 223 -17.11 0.73 1.08
C ASN A 223 -16.49 -0.64 1.35
N LEU A 224 -16.15 -0.89 2.60
CA LEU A 224 -15.62 -2.16 3.10
C LEU A 224 -16.61 -2.91 3.99
N ASP A 225 -17.85 -2.44 4.10
CA ASP A 225 -18.92 -3.17 4.77
C ASP A 225 -19.41 -4.30 3.86
N ALA A 226 -19.34 -5.53 4.35
CA ALA A 226 -19.87 -6.69 3.64
C ALA A 226 -21.38 -6.85 3.93
N GLN A 227 -22.18 -7.10 2.90
CA GLN A 227 -23.62 -7.33 3.04
C GLN A 227 -23.96 -8.70 3.67
N THR A 228 -23.07 -9.68 3.51
CA THR A 228 -23.33 -11.08 3.87
C THR A 228 -22.91 -11.39 5.31
N TYR A 229 -23.69 -12.23 6.00
CA TYR A 229 -23.43 -12.74 7.37
C TYR A 229 -22.06 -13.42 7.56
N SER A 230 -21.34 -13.74 6.46
CA SER A 230 -19.95 -14.17 6.49
C SER A 230 -19.11 -13.14 5.76
N ARG A 231 -18.35 -12.34 6.52
CA ARG A 231 -17.34 -11.42 5.98
C ARG A 231 -16.32 -12.24 5.19
N ASP A 232 -16.46 -12.30 3.87
CA ASP A 232 -15.48 -12.94 3.01
C ASP A 232 -14.31 -11.99 2.83
N ASP A 233 -13.23 -12.22 3.59
CA ASP A 233 -11.99 -11.44 3.50
C ASP A 233 -11.51 -11.31 2.05
N ARG A 234 -11.72 -12.34 1.23
CA ARG A 234 -11.29 -12.34 -0.18
C ARG A 234 -12.04 -11.30 -1.01
N LEU A 235 -13.34 -11.10 -0.74
CA LEU A 235 -14.12 -10.07 -1.40
C LEU A 235 -13.61 -8.67 -1.01
N ILE A 236 -13.36 -8.43 0.27
CA ILE A 236 -12.81 -7.15 0.76
C ILE A 236 -11.44 -6.87 0.11
N GLU A 237 -10.56 -7.88 0.06
CA GLU A 237 -9.25 -7.76 -0.60
C GLU A 237 -9.38 -7.45 -2.10
N SER A 238 -10.37 -8.05 -2.78
CA SER A 238 -10.66 -7.78 -4.19
C SER A 238 -11.16 -6.36 -4.41
N ILE A 239 -11.99 -5.85 -3.50
CA ILE A 239 -12.50 -4.47 -3.51
C ILE A 239 -11.36 -3.46 -3.37
N ILE A 240 -10.43 -3.70 -2.45
CA ILE A 240 -9.27 -2.84 -2.23
C ILE A 240 -8.32 -2.89 -3.43
N SER A 241 -8.14 -4.08 -4.01
CA SER A 241 -7.38 -4.30 -5.25
C SER A 241 -8.00 -3.56 -6.44
N LEU A 242 -9.33 -3.56 -6.54
CA LEU A 242 -10.06 -2.81 -7.57
C LEU A 242 -9.86 -1.30 -7.41
N ALA A 243 -10.03 -0.77 -6.20
CA ALA A 243 -9.85 0.67 -5.93
C ALA A 243 -8.43 1.14 -6.29
N SER A 244 -7.42 0.36 -5.90
CA SER A 244 -6.02 0.59 -6.26
C SER A 244 -5.78 0.60 -7.77
N SER A 245 -6.38 -0.34 -8.50
CA SER A 245 -6.23 -0.47 -9.96
C SER A 245 -6.90 0.70 -10.69
N ILE A 246 -8.11 1.10 -10.27
CA ILE A 246 -8.83 2.24 -10.84
C ILE A 246 -8.03 3.53 -10.61
N ALA A 247 -7.51 3.73 -9.40
CA ALA A 247 -6.68 4.90 -9.07
C ALA A 247 -5.43 4.97 -9.96
N GLU A 248 -4.72 3.85 -10.13
CA GLU A 248 -3.54 3.78 -11.00
C GLU A 248 -3.87 4.14 -12.44
N ARG A 249 -4.98 3.62 -12.98
CA ARG A 249 -5.40 3.87 -14.35
C ARG A 249 -5.65 5.36 -14.61
N PHE A 250 -6.35 6.04 -13.71
CA PHE A 250 -6.58 7.50 -13.83
C PHE A 250 -5.30 8.31 -13.64
N ILE A 251 -4.48 7.99 -12.63
CA ILE A 251 -3.22 8.69 -12.37
C ILE A 251 -2.25 8.56 -13.55
N ARG A 252 -2.17 7.39 -14.19
CA ARG A 252 -1.36 7.18 -15.40
C ARG A 252 -1.80 8.04 -16.59
N THR A 253 -3.07 8.42 -16.64
CA THR A 253 -3.59 9.37 -17.65
C THR A 253 -3.47 10.84 -17.26
N GLY A 254 -2.87 11.14 -16.10
CA GLY A 254 -2.67 12.50 -15.60
C GLY A 254 -3.92 13.13 -14.98
N VAL A 255 -4.93 12.33 -14.63
CA VAL A 255 -6.11 12.79 -13.89
C VAL A 255 -5.81 12.71 -12.39
N SER A 256 -6.16 13.76 -11.65
CA SER A 256 -6.00 13.78 -10.20
C SER A 256 -7.01 12.84 -9.53
N VAL A 257 -6.55 12.00 -8.60
CA VAL A 257 -7.40 11.02 -7.90
C VAL A 257 -7.36 11.26 -6.40
N GLY A 258 -8.53 11.35 -5.77
CA GLY A 258 -8.71 11.28 -4.31
C GLY A 258 -9.28 9.92 -3.90
N LEU A 259 -8.99 9.49 -2.67
CA LEU A 259 -9.50 8.25 -2.10
C LEU A 259 -10.11 8.55 -0.73
N ILE A 260 -11.29 8.02 -0.46
CA ILE A 260 -11.87 7.98 0.87
C ILE A 260 -12.48 6.62 1.12
N THR A 261 -12.27 6.09 2.32
CA THR A 261 -12.78 4.77 2.71
C THR A 261 -13.52 4.87 4.04
N ASN A 262 -14.48 3.98 4.30
CA ASN A 262 -15.02 3.81 5.65
C ASN A 262 -14.12 2.94 6.55
N GLY A 263 -13.17 2.22 5.97
CA GLY A 263 -12.14 1.49 6.70
C GLY A 263 -11.21 2.41 7.49
N VAL A 264 -10.69 1.86 8.59
CA VAL A 264 -9.75 2.54 9.48
C VAL A 264 -8.31 2.09 9.22
N ASP A 265 -7.36 2.99 9.46
CA ASP A 265 -5.93 2.66 9.42
C ASP A 265 -5.58 1.74 10.59
N SER A 266 -4.88 0.65 10.32
CA SER A 266 -4.39 -0.29 11.35
C SER A 266 -3.51 0.39 12.40
N TYR A 267 -2.81 1.48 12.06
CA TYR A 267 -1.90 2.18 12.96
C TYR A 267 -2.57 3.35 13.68
N THR A 268 -3.16 4.30 12.93
CA THR A 268 -3.77 5.50 13.55
C THR A 268 -5.18 5.26 14.09
N LYS A 269 -5.86 4.20 13.64
CA LYS A 269 -7.28 3.92 13.93
C LYS A 269 -8.24 5.02 13.48
N GLU A 270 -7.78 5.91 12.60
CA GLU A 270 -8.58 6.97 12.00
C GLU A 270 -9.08 6.58 10.61
N GLN A 271 -10.08 7.31 10.12
CA GLN A 271 -10.57 7.16 8.75
C GLN A 271 -9.47 7.44 7.73
N ILE A 272 -9.34 6.56 6.74
CA ILE A 272 -8.43 6.81 5.63
C ILE A 272 -9.09 7.75 4.61
N SER A 273 -8.52 8.94 4.49
CA SER A 273 -8.88 9.93 3.47
C SER A 273 -7.62 10.55 2.86
N LYS A 274 -7.49 10.47 1.54
CA LYS A 274 -6.42 11.08 0.75
C LYS A 274 -7.04 12.11 -0.19
N LYS A 275 -6.53 13.34 -0.09
CA LYS A 275 -6.86 14.43 -1.01
C LYS A 275 -6.48 14.07 -2.43
N SER A 276 -7.09 14.76 -3.39
CA SER A 276 -6.80 14.55 -4.79
C SER A 276 -5.37 14.95 -5.13
N GLY A 277 -4.70 14.11 -5.91
CA GLY A 277 -3.35 14.34 -6.38
C GLY A 277 -3.05 13.49 -7.62
N ALA A 278 -1.91 13.74 -8.25
CA ALA A 278 -1.47 13.02 -9.44
C ALA A 278 0.01 12.64 -9.34
N GLY A 279 0.44 11.73 -10.22
CA GLY A 279 1.82 11.25 -10.31
C GLY A 279 2.14 10.06 -9.41
N ASN A 280 3.36 9.53 -9.59
CA ASN A 280 3.79 8.27 -8.97
C ASN A 280 3.87 8.36 -7.44
N HIS A 281 4.31 9.49 -6.89
CA HIS A 281 4.38 9.66 -5.44
C HIS A 281 2.99 9.65 -4.80
N HIS A 282 2.01 10.25 -5.46
CA HIS A 282 0.62 10.20 -5.01
C HIS A 282 0.03 8.80 -5.10
N MET A 283 0.35 8.08 -6.18
CA MET A 283 -0.03 6.67 -6.32
C MET A 283 0.53 5.81 -5.17
N LEU A 284 1.80 5.98 -4.82
CA LEU A 284 2.41 5.30 -3.66
C LEU A 284 1.72 5.66 -2.35
N SER A 285 1.31 6.92 -2.16
CA SER A 285 0.54 7.35 -0.99
C SER A 285 -0.85 6.69 -0.91
N ILE A 286 -1.52 6.52 -2.04
CA ILE A 286 -2.80 5.79 -2.14
C ILE A 286 -2.59 4.30 -1.85
N ASP A 287 -1.63 3.65 -2.50
CA ASP A 287 -1.37 2.22 -2.30
C ASP A 287 -0.91 1.91 -0.87
N THR A 288 -0.13 2.80 -0.25
CA THR A 288 0.24 2.69 1.16
C THR A 288 -0.98 2.83 2.06
N ALA A 289 -1.89 3.77 1.76
CA ALA A 289 -3.12 3.93 2.52
C ALA A 289 -4.02 2.69 2.41
N LEU A 290 -4.17 2.15 1.20
CA LEU A 290 -4.92 0.92 0.94
C LEU A 290 -4.27 -0.30 1.60
N ALA A 291 -2.93 -0.38 1.65
CA ALA A 291 -2.21 -1.45 2.35
C ALA A 291 -2.43 -1.39 3.87
N ARG A 292 -2.60 -0.19 4.45
CA ARG A 292 -2.80 0.01 5.90
C ARG A 292 -4.22 -0.23 6.41
N ILE A 293 -5.18 -0.42 5.51
CA ILE A 293 -6.57 -0.69 5.92
C ILE A 293 -6.63 -1.96 6.76
N ASP A 294 -7.17 -1.82 7.97
CA ASP A 294 -7.49 -2.91 8.86
C ASP A 294 -8.84 -3.53 8.45
N THR A 295 -8.80 -4.79 8.01
CA THR A 295 -10.01 -5.52 7.59
C THR A 295 -10.80 -6.10 8.73
N HIS A 296 -10.28 -6.10 9.97
CA HIS A 296 -10.95 -6.73 11.11
C HIS A 296 -11.54 -5.71 12.07
N ALA A 297 -11.08 -4.47 12.04
CA ALA A 297 -11.66 -3.38 12.79
C ALA A 297 -13.12 -3.10 12.41
N GLU A 298 -13.82 -2.42 13.33
CA GLU A 298 -15.14 -1.86 13.10
C GLU A 298 -15.01 -0.65 12.17
N ASN A 299 -15.79 -0.66 11.09
CA ASN A 299 -15.77 0.40 10.09
C ASN A 299 -16.64 1.58 10.56
N ILE A 300 -16.35 2.75 10.01
CA ILE A 300 -17.20 3.93 10.16
C ILE A 300 -18.48 3.72 9.33
N ASP A 301 -19.59 4.32 9.76
CA ASP A 301 -20.83 4.30 8.99
C ASP A 301 -20.64 4.88 7.58
N PHE A 302 -20.79 4.02 6.57
CA PHE A 302 -20.57 4.39 5.18
C PHE A 302 -21.55 5.47 4.68
N VAL A 303 -22.79 5.51 5.19
CA VAL A 303 -23.79 6.50 4.79
C VAL A 303 -23.33 7.91 5.17
N GLN A 304 -22.73 8.07 6.36
CA GLN A 304 -22.16 9.34 6.80
C GLN A 304 -20.98 9.76 5.91
N VAL A 305 -20.09 8.82 5.58
CA VAL A 305 -18.95 9.10 4.69
C VAL A 305 -19.43 9.57 3.32
N LEU A 306 -20.44 8.92 2.77
CA LEU A 306 -21.01 9.22 1.47
C LEU A 306 -21.70 10.60 1.47
N ASN A 307 -22.51 10.92 2.48
CA ASN A 307 -23.15 12.23 2.62
C ASN A 307 -22.11 13.36 2.75
N ASN A 308 -21.09 13.18 3.60
CA ASN A 308 -20.02 14.17 3.77
C ASN A 308 -19.25 14.45 2.46
N CYS A 309 -19.07 13.42 1.62
CA CYS A 309 -18.43 13.58 0.31
C CYS A 309 -19.32 14.31 -0.70
N PHE A 310 -20.63 14.10 -0.62
CA PHE A 310 -21.59 14.73 -1.51
C PHE A 310 -21.99 16.13 -1.07
N ASP A 311 -21.87 16.50 0.21
CA ASP A 311 -22.14 17.87 0.64
C ASP A 311 -21.10 18.86 0.11
N THR A 312 -19.87 18.40 -0.09
CA THR A 312 -18.82 19.17 -0.79
C THR A 312 -18.92 18.96 -2.30
N VAL A 313 -20.06 19.30 -2.90
CA VAL A 313 -20.26 19.20 -4.35
C VAL A 313 -19.29 20.13 -5.07
N ASN A 314 -18.32 19.54 -5.76
CA ASN A 314 -17.53 20.25 -6.75
C ASN A 314 -17.92 19.75 -8.14
N GLU A 315 -18.41 20.63 -9.00
CA GLU A 315 -18.89 20.30 -10.36
C GLU A 315 -17.82 19.63 -11.23
N MET A 316 -16.54 19.78 -10.85
CA MET A 316 -15.40 19.20 -11.56
C MET A 316 -14.89 17.88 -10.97
N THR A 317 -15.62 17.32 -10.00
CA THR A 317 -15.32 16.02 -9.39
C THR A 317 -16.23 14.94 -9.95
N TYR A 318 -15.62 13.87 -10.44
CA TYR A 318 -16.35 12.65 -10.77
C TYR A 318 -16.21 11.64 -9.63
N TYR A 319 -17.34 11.20 -9.07
CA TYR A 319 -17.35 10.30 -7.93
C TYR A 319 -17.50 8.85 -8.38
N ILE A 320 -16.58 7.98 -7.97
CA ILE A 320 -16.67 6.53 -8.19
C ILE A 320 -16.93 5.88 -6.84
N VAL A 321 -18.12 5.32 -6.66
CA VAL A 321 -18.51 4.62 -5.44
C VAL A 321 -18.32 3.12 -5.68
N ILE A 322 -17.54 2.46 -4.83
CA ILE A 322 -17.32 1.01 -4.89
C ILE A 322 -17.95 0.43 -3.63
N SER A 323 -19.05 -0.31 -3.77
CA SER A 323 -19.76 -0.90 -2.63
C SER A 323 -20.38 -2.24 -3.01
N ASN A 324 -20.05 -3.29 -2.25
CA ASN A 324 -20.78 -4.55 -2.30
C ASN A 324 -22.15 -4.41 -1.59
N ASN A 325 -22.20 -3.66 -0.49
CA ASN A 325 -23.41 -3.48 0.30
C ASN A 325 -24.47 -2.66 -0.44
N ARG A 326 -25.66 -3.24 -0.59
CA ARG A 326 -26.85 -2.66 -1.24
C ARG A 326 -27.94 -2.28 -0.24
N SER A 327 -27.58 -1.79 0.94
CA SER A 327 -28.60 -1.32 1.88
C SER A 327 -29.43 -0.21 1.23
N ASN A 328 -30.75 -0.22 1.49
CA ASN A 328 -31.68 0.77 0.93
C ASN A 328 -31.28 2.22 1.27
N GLU A 329 -30.54 2.42 2.38
CA GLU A 329 -30.04 3.73 2.80
C GLU A 329 -28.93 4.24 1.89
N ILE A 330 -27.99 3.37 1.50
CA ILE A 330 -26.88 3.72 0.59
C ILE A 330 -27.44 4.06 -0.80
N ILE A 331 -28.38 3.26 -1.30
CA ILE A 331 -29.01 3.48 -2.60
C ILE A 331 -29.76 4.81 -2.62
N LYS A 332 -30.58 5.08 -1.60
CA LYS A 332 -31.30 6.36 -1.47
C LYS A 332 -30.35 7.55 -1.43
N ALA A 333 -29.29 7.49 -0.63
CA ALA A 333 -28.32 8.58 -0.52
C ALA A 333 -27.58 8.82 -1.85
N TYR A 334 -27.29 7.76 -2.61
CA TYR A 334 -26.71 7.86 -3.94
C TYR A 334 -27.67 8.48 -4.96
N ASP A 335 -28.94 8.07 -4.97
CA ASP A 335 -29.98 8.61 -5.85
C ASP A 335 -30.26 10.09 -5.55
N GLU A 336 -30.30 10.48 -4.28
CA GLU A 336 -30.43 11.89 -3.87
C GLU A 336 -29.26 12.74 -4.38
N ALA A 337 -28.03 12.23 -4.32
CA ALA A 337 -26.87 12.93 -4.85
C ALA A 337 -26.93 13.07 -6.38
N LYS A 338 -27.40 12.04 -7.08
CA LYS A 338 -27.66 12.09 -8.54
C LYS A 338 -28.69 13.16 -8.89
N LEU A 339 -29.79 13.25 -8.13
CA LEU A 339 -30.82 14.27 -8.34
C LEU A 339 -30.29 15.70 -8.13
N ARG A 340 -29.25 15.88 -7.30
CA ARG A 340 -28.54 17.16 -7.13
C ARG A 340 -27.58 17.49 -8.29
N GLY A 341 -27.41 16.59 -9.27
CA GLY A 341 -26.53 16.79 -10.42
C GLY A 341 -25.09 16.32 -10.24
N VAL A 342 -24.81 15.52 -9.21
CA VAL A 342 -23.46 14.97 -8.98
C VAL A 342 -23.13 13.94 -10.07
N SER A 343 -21.99 14.13 -10.75
CA SER A 343 -21.48 13.14 -11.71
C SER A 343 -20.87 11.96 -10.95
N SER A 344 -21.59 10.83 -10.93
CA SER A 344 -21.16 9.65 -10.18
C SER A 344 -21.41 8.32 -10.92
N LEU A 345 -20.63 7.31 -10.53
CA LEU A 345 -20.72 5.93 -11.00
C LEU A 345 -20.68 4.97 -9.80
N LEU A 346 -21.60 4.01 -9.76
CA LEU A 346 -21.63 2.97 -8.74
C LEU A 346 -21.10 1.65 -9.32
N ILE A 347 -20.03 1.13 -8.73
CA ILE A 347 -19.45 -0.17 -9.06
C ILE A 347 -19.79 -1.14 -7.94
N ILE A 348 -20.41 -2.27 -8.31
CA ILE A 348 -20.80 -3.31 -7.38
C ILE A 348 -19.93 -4.56 -7.60
N PRO A 349 -18.92 -4.76 -6.73
CA PRO A 349 -18.09 -5.96 -6.71
C PRO A 349 -18.89 -7.12 -6.12
N GLU A 350 -19.06 -8.21 -6.87
CA GLU A 350 -19.77 -9.41 -6.39
C GLU A 350 -19.10 -10.69 -6.90
N LEU A 351 -19.21 -11.76 -6.12
CA LEU A 351 -18.73 -13.07 -6.54
C LEU A 351 -19.63 -13.61 -7.66
N LYS A 352 -19.05 -14.19 -8.71
CA LYS A 352 -19.78 -14.76 -9.88
C LYS A 352 -20.97 -15.67 -9.54
N GLN A 353 -20.96 -16.28 -8.36
CA GLN A 353 -21.98 -17.21 -7.88
C GLN A 353 -23.30 -16.53 -7.49
N PHE A 354 -23.31 -15.21 -7.27
CA PHE A 354 -24.50 -14.46 -6.89
C PHE A 354 -25.02 -13.62 -8.06
N GLU A 355 -26.33 -13.73 -8.33
CA GLU A 355 -27.04 -12.90 -9.29
C GLU A 355 -27.52 -11.60 -8.64
N VAL A 356 -27.22 -10.47 -9.29
CA VAL A 356 -27.79 -9.17 -8.93
C VAL A 356 -29.22 -9.13 -9.43
N LYS A 357 -30.18 -8.97 -8.51
CA LYS A 357 -31.61 -8.84 -8.86
C LYS A 357 -32.07 -7.39 -9.03
N GLU A 358 -31.25 -6.42 -8.64
CA GLU A 358 -31.62 -5.00 -8.63
C GLU A 358 -30.85 -4.24 -9.72
N GLU A 359 -31.57 -3.78 -10.74
CA GLU A 359 -31.04 -2.85 -11.73
C GLU A 359 -31.12 -1.41 -11.20
N ILE A 360 -30.02 -0.93 -10.63
CA ILE A 360 -29.86 0.50 -10.33
C ILE A 360 -29.33 1.20 -11.59
N LYS A 361 -29.85 2.38 -11.92
CA LYS A 361 -29.42 3.15 -13.10
C LYS A 361 -27.96 3.60 -12.94
N ASP A 362 -27.15 3.45 -13.99
CA ASP A 362 -25.71 3.75 -13.99
C ASP A 362 -24.86 2.89 -13.02
N MET A 363 -25.32 1.67 -12.77
CA MET A 363 -24.59 0.66 -12.00
C MET A 363 -23.78 -0.24 -12.91
N ILE A 364 -22.58 -0.59 -12.47
CA ILE A 364 -21.73 -1.58 -13.13
C ILE A 364 -21.45 -2.71 -12.17
N LYS A 365 -21.90 -3.91 -12.54
CA LYS A 365 -21.49 -5.14 -11.84
C LYS A 365 -20.06 -5.47 -12.24
N TRP A 366 -19.21 -5.73 -11.25
CA TRP A 366 -17.91 -6.37 -11.46
C TRP A 366 -17.95 -7.76 -10.87
N ASP A 367 -17.89 -8.75 -11.75
CA ASP A 367 -17.79 -10.16 -11.38
C ASP A 367 -16.36 -10.48 -10.95
N ILE A 368 -16.20 -10.92 -9.70
CA ILE A 368 -14.92 -11.37 -9.17
C ILE A 368 -14.72 -12.83 -9.54
N ASP A 369 -13.70 -13.07 -10.36
CA ASP A 369 -13.26 -14.40 -10.79
C ASP A 369 -12.46 -15.06 -9.66
N TYR A 370 -12.92 -16.23 -9.24
CA TYR A 370 -12.17 -17.16 -8.39
C TYR A 370 -11.98 -18.48 -9.10
#